data_AF-A0A6A6VG75-F1
#
_entry.id   AF-A0A6A6VG75-F1
#
_cell.length_a   1.000
_cell.length_b   1.000
_cell.length_c   1.000
_cell.angle_alpha   90.00
_cell.angle_beta   90.00
_cell.angle_gamma   90.00
#
_symmetry.space_group_name_H-M   'P 1'
#
loop_
_entity.id
_entity.type
_entity.pdbx_description
1 polymer ?
#
loop_
_entity_poly.entity_id
_entity_poly.type
_entity_poly.pdbx_seq_one_letter_code
_entity_poly.pdbx_strand_id
1 'polypeptide(L)'
;MPSVEIATPGLFAGEVADFSDGELDEYLQKNGRFIDVKDPENLSDDFIQQLKDRTHRTGATTESRPIDPDRLTTILQQCADREPSPSIATTAPSSPEEEKYQDDLRYETKCYNALVEAGGRPSHPLNRLEDIVNDPGDYRDILSFWQGRFPKQGE
;
A
#
# COMPACT_ATOMS: atom_id res chain seq x y z
N MET A 1 18.69 -16.76 -33.48
CA MET A 1 18.41 -15.67 -32.52
C MET A 1 17.08 -15.99 -31.87
N PRO A 2 17.03 -16.73 -30.75
CA PRO A 2 15.77 -16.94 -30.05
C PRO A 2 15.48 -15.72 -29.17
N SER A 3 14.35 -15.06 -29.48
CA SER A 3 13.71 -14.04 -28.65
C SER A 3 13.35 -14.66 -27.30
N VAL A 4 13.90 -14.12 -26.21
CA VAL A 4 13.43 -14.45 -24.86
C VAL A 4 12.20 -13.58 -24.61
N GLU A 5 11.03 -14.18 -24.82
CA GLU A 5 9.78 -13.70 -24.25
C GLU A 5 9.97 -13.63 -22.73
N ILE A 6 10.07 -12.40 -22.21
CA ILE A 6 10.02 -12.17 -20.76
C ILE A 6 8.55 -12.20 -20.37
N ALA A 7 7.96 -13.40 -20.46
CA ALA A 7 6.77 -13.69 -19.70
C ALA A 7 7.10 -13.39 -18.23
N THR A 8 6.14 -12.87 -17.49
CA THR A 8 6.17 -12.81 -16.04
C THR A 8 5.47 -14.06 -15.48
N PRO A 9 6.08 -15.26 -15.52
CA PRO A 9 5.65 -16.34 -14.63
C PRO A 9 6.15 -15.98 -13.23
N GLY A 10 5.28 -16.07 -12.23
CA GLY A 10 5.74 -15.90 -10.84
C GLY A 10 6.86 -16.88 -10.58
N LEU A 11 8.03 -16.35 -10.20
CA LEU A 11 9.24 -17.14 -10.08
C LEU A 11 9.11 -18.05 -8.86
N PHE A 12 9.55 -19.30 -9.00
CA PHE A 12 9.63 -20.21 -7.87
C PHE A 12 10.84 -19.84 -6.99
N ALA A 13 10.76 -20.13 -5.68
CA ALA A 13 11.87 -19.86 -4.76
C ALA A 13 13.21 -20.45 -5.22
N GLY A 14 13.18 -21.65 -5.82
CA GLY A 14 14.35 -22.30 -6.38
C GLY A 14 14.92 -21.55 -7.59
N GLU A 15 14.05 -21.05 -8.48
CA GLU A 15 14.48 -20.26 -9.63
C GLU A 15 15.11 -18.95 -9.17
N VAL A 16 14.49 -18.24 -8.21
CA VAL A 16 15.03 -17.00 -7.64
C VAL A 16 16.37 -17.22 -6.91
N ALA A 17 16.53 -18.35 -6.24
CA ALA A 17 17.80 -18.72 -5.59
C ALA A 17 18.90 -19.11 -6.59
N ASP A 18 18.53 -19.58 -7.79
CA ASP A 18 19.46 -19.88 -8.87
C ASP A 18 19.93 -18.62 -9.62
N PHE A 19 19.24 -17.47 -9.48
CA PHE A 19 19.71 -16.20 -10.06
C PHE A 19 21.07 -15.83 -9.46
N SER A 20 22.02 -15.51 -10.34
CA SER A 20 23.27 -14.92 -9.90
C SER A 20 23.03 -13.52 -9.33
N ASP A 21 23.92 -13.08 -8.44
CA ASP A 21 23.81 -11.78 -7.77
C ASP A 21 23.58 -10.60 -8.73
N GLY A 22 24.18 -10.66 -9.93
CA GLY A 22 24.03 -9.62 -10.96
C GLY A 22 22.70 -9.67 -11.70
N GLU A 23 22.16 -10.86 -11.97
CA GLU A 23 20.87 -11.01 -12.65
C GLU A 23 19.72 -10.63 -11.71
N LEU A 24 19.86 -10.93 -10.42
CA LEU A 24 18.91 -10.51 -9.39
C LEU A 24 18.89 -8.98 -9.24
N ASP A 25 20.05 -8.34 -9.27
CA ASP A 25 20.16 -6.88 -9.22
C ASP A 25 19.51 -6.21 -10.45
N GLU A 26 19.71 -6.76 -11.65
CA GLU A 26 19.07 -6.28 -12.89
C GLU A 26 17.54 -6.47 -12.84
N TYR A 27 17.09 -7.62 -12.34
CA TYR A 27 15.67 -7.94 -12.17
C TYR A 27 14.99 -7.00 -11.17
N LEU A 28 15.63 -6.72 -10.04
CA LEU A 28 15.15 -5.78 -9.03
C LEU A 28 15.12 -4.35 -9.57
N GLN A 29 16.11 -3.94 -10.36
CA GLN A 29 16.12 -2.61 -10.97
C GLN A 29 15.00 -2.45 -12.00
N LYS A 30 14.70 -3.51 -12.75
CA LYS A 30 13.66 -3.52 -13.78
C LYS A 30 12.24 -3.60 -13.22
N ASN A 31 12.04 -4.31 -12.11
CA ASN A 31 10.73 -4.53 -11.48
C ASN A 31 10.45 -3.64 -10.27
N GLY A 32 11.21 -2.55 -10.10
CA GLY A 32 10.96 -1.57 -9.04
C GLY A 32 11.23 -2.08 -7.62
N ARG A 33 12.14 -3.04 -7.48
CA ARG A 33 12.53 -3.72 -6.23
C ARG A 33 11.47 -4.67 -5.63
N PHE A 34 10.53 -5.14 -6.44
CA PHE A 34 9.56 -6.17 -6.04
C PHE A 34 9.80 -7.48 -6.81
N ILE A 35 9.69 -8.61 -6.12
CA ILE A 35 9.73 -9.95 -6.69
C ILE A 35 8.44 -10.67 -6.27
N ASP A 36 7.64 -11.12 -7.24
CA ASP A 36 6.49 -11.99 -7.01
C ASP A 36 6.97 -13.45 -7.01
N VAL A 37 6.98 -14.08 -5.84
CA VAL A 37 7.43 -15.47 -5.65
C VAL A 37 6.23 -16.36 -5.37
N LYS A 38 6.10 -17.46 -6.13
CA LYS A 38 4.96 -18.39 -5.99
C LYS A 38 4.98 -19.20 -4.69
N ASP A 39 6.18 -19.52 -4.19
CA ASP A 39 6.38 -20.34 -2.99
C ASP A 39 7.33 -19.65 -2.01
N PRO A 40 6.87 -18.62 -1.27
CA PRO A 40 7.71 -17.88 -0.33
C PRO A 40 8.23 -18.77 0.82
N GLU A 41 7.54 -19.88 1.14
CA GLU A 41 7.93 -20.81 2.20
C GLU A 41 9.17 -21.65 1.86
N ASN A 42 9.54 -21.74 0.59
CA ASN A 42 10.71 -22.48 0.13
C ASN A 42 11.94 -21.56 -0.09
N LEU A 43 11.85 -20.29 0.30
CA LEU A 43 12.98 -19.36 0.32
C LEU A 43 13.75 -19.55 1.63
N SER A 44 15.08 -19.69 1.51
CA SER A 44 15.96 -19.67 2.68
C SER A 44 15.91 -18.29 3.36
N ASP A 45 15.79 -18.26 4.69
CA ASP A 45 15.83 -17.01 5.47
C ASP A 45 17.09 -16.18 5.18
N ASP A 46 18.23 -16.84 4.93
CA ASP A 46 19.50 -16.20 4.55
C ASP A 46 19.37 -15.41 3.24
N PHE A 47 18.63 -15.94 2.27
CA PHE A 47 18.39 -15.28 0.98
C PHE A 47 17.47 -14.06 1.15
N ILE A 48 16.44 -14.17 1.99
CA ILE A 48 15.54 -13.06 2.33
C ILE A 48 16.32 -11.96 3.05
N GLN A 49 17.19 -12.31 4.00
CA GLN A 49 18.04 -11.35 4.69
C GLN A 49 19.01 -10.66 3.72
N GLN A 50 19.64 -11.41 2.83
CA GLN A 50 20.53 -10.86 1.80
C GLN A 50 19.80 -9.87 0.87
N LEU A 51 18.56 -10.19 0.46
CA LEU A 51 17.72 -9.32 -0.35
C LEU A 51 17.37 -8.01 0.37
N LYS A 52 17.05 -8.09 1.67
CA LYS A 52 16.79 -6.91 2.52
C LYS A 52 18.02 -6.04 2.65
N ASP A 53 19.18 -6.64 2.93
CA ASP A 53 20.44 -5.90 3.06
C ASP A 53 20.83 -5.18 1.77
N ARG A 54 20.63 -5.80 0.60
CA ARG A 54 20.86 -5.15 -0.71
C ARG A 54 19.93 -3.96 -0.95
N THR A 55 18.66 -4.10 -0.59
CA THR A 55 17.66 -3.03 -0.71
C THR A 55 18.04 -1.83 0.16
N HIS A 56 18.53 -2.07 1.38
CA HIS A 56 18.94 -1.02 2.31
C HIS A 56 20.29 -0.38 1.94
N ARG A 57 21.25 -1.16 1.44
CA ARG A 57 22.58 -0.68 1.08
C ARG A 57 22.58 0.28 -0.12
N THR A 58 21.67 0.10 -1.07
CA THR A 58 21.52 0.98 -2.25
C THR A 58 20.59 2.17 -1.98
N GLY A 59 19.79 2.14 -0.91
CA GLY A 59 19.06 3.31 -0.43
C GLY A 59 19.96 4.37 0.21
N ALA A 60 21.14 3.98 0.70
CA ALA A 60 22.08 4.87 1.38
C ALA A 60 22.85 5.83 0.45
N THR A 61 22.87 5.60 -0.87
CA THR A 61 23.49 6.52 -1.85
C THR A 61 22.55 7.62 -2.35
N THR A 62 21.32 7.67 -1.87
CA THR A 62 20.48 8.86 -2.06
C THR A 62 20.69 9.76 -0.86
N GLU A 63 21.81 10.48 -0.85
CA GLU A 63 22.00 11.56 0.10
C GLU A 63 20.82 12.53 -0.03
N SER A 64 20.03 12.64 1.02
CA SER A 64 18.96 13.63 1.15
C SER A 64 19.56 15.02 0.95
N ARG A 65 19.50 15.50 -0.29
CA ARG A 65 19.97 16.84 -0.64
C ARG A 65 19.22 17.83 0.26
N PRO A 66 19.91 18.65 1.07
CA PRO A 66 19.23 19.62 1.92
C PRO A 66 18.38 20.52 1.03
N ILE A 67 17.07 20.49 1.24
CA ILE A 67 16.14 21.37 0.55
C ILE A 67 16.35 22.77 1.12
N ASP A 68 16.78 23.67 0.24
CA ASP A 68 17.01 25.08 0.53
C ASP A 68 15.66 25.78 0.79
N PRO A 69 15.43 26.34 2.00
CA PRO A 69 14.17 27.00 2.35
C PRO A 69 13.89 28.23 1.48
N ASP A 70 14.91 28.90 0.93
CA ASP A 70 14.72 30.07 0.07
C ASP A 70 14.15 29.70 -1.31
N ARG A 71 14.39 28.45 -1.76
CA ARG A 71 13.73 27.91 -2.95
C ARG A 71 12.26 27.62 -2.71
N LEU A 72 11.89 27.13 -1.53
CA LEU A 72 10.50 26.85 -1.19
C LEU A 72 9.68 28.14 -1.10
N THR A 73 10.22 29.19 -0.48
CA THR A 73 9.54 30.49 -0.36
C THR A 73 9.31 31.12 -1.74
N THR A 74 10.29 31.02 -2.63
CA THR A 74 10.17 31.53 -4.01
C THR A 74 9.06 30.80 -4.78
N ILE A 75 8.97 29.47 -4.68
CA ILE A 75 7.94 28.67 -5.35
C ILE A 75 6.55 28.98 -4.78
N LEU A 76 6.43 29.07 -3.44
CA LEU A 76 5.17 29.41 -2.76
C LEU A 76 4.66 30.80 -3.17
N GLN A 77 5.54 31.79 -3.23
CA GLN A 77 5.19 33.15 -3.66
C GLN A 77 4.72 33.18 -5.11
N GLN A 78 5.35 32.39 -5.99
CA GLN A 78 4.99 32.31 -7.40
C GLN A 78 3.63 31.62 -7.62
N CYS A 79 3.22 30.71 -6.73
CA CYS A 79 1.88 30.14 -6.71
C CYS A 79 0.82 31.13 -6.19
N ALA A 80 1.19 32.05 -5.29
CA ALA A 80 0.26 33.01 -4.70
C ALA A 80 -0.10 34.19 -5.63
N ASP A 81 0.79 34.59 -6.56
CA ASP A 81 0.54 35.68 -7.52
C ASP A 81 -0.32 35.27 -8.74
N ARG A 82 -0.70 33.99 -8.86
CA ARG A 82 -1.65 33.54 -9.89
C ARG A 82 -3.08 33.72 -9.37
N GLU A 83 -3.65 34.88 -9.66
CA GLU A 83 -5.10 35.17 -9.54
C GLU A 83 -5.97 33.99 -10.00
N PRO A 84 -7.13 33.74 -9.34
CA PRO A 84 -7.92 32.52 -9.50
C PRO A 84 -8.65 32.52 -10.84
N SER A 85 -8.06 31.90 -11.85
CA SER A 85 -8.77 31.48 -13.05
C SER A 85 -9.50 30.15 -12.78
N PRO A 86 -10.79 30.00 -13.16
CA PRO A 86 -11.53 28.76 -12.98
C PRO A 86 -11.10 27.78 -14.07
N SER A 87 -9.95 27.16 -13.88
CA SER A 87 -9.44 26.12 -14.78
C SER A 87 -9.14 24.88 -13.97
N ILE A 88 -10.05 23.92 -14.11
CA ILE A 88 -9.85 22.47 -14.06
C ILE A 88 -8.96 22.01 -12.91
N ALA A 89 -9.61 21.41 -11.91
CA ALA A 89 -9.02 20.59 -10.86
C ALA A 89 -7.84 19.76 -11.43
N THR A 90 -6.64 20.30 -11.27
CA THR A 90 -5.41 19.56 -11.47
C THR A 90 -5.14 18.93 -10.13
N THR A 91 -5.72 17.74 -9.93
CA THR A 91 -5.40 16.86 -8.82
C THR A 91 -3.89 16.76 -8.75
N ALA A 92 -3.30 17.22 -7.64
CA ALA A 92 -1.92 16.94 -7.34
C ALA A 92 -1.68 15.42 -7.50
N PRO A 93 -0.48 14.96 -7.92
CA PRO A 93 -0.21 13.53 -7.93
C PRO A 93 -0.48 13.02 -6.52
N SER A 94 -1.48 12.13 -6.37
CA SER A 94 -1.73 11.49 -5.08
C SER A 94 -0.41 10.89 -4.62
N SER A 95 -0.08 11.14 -3.36
CA SER A 95 1.06 10.44 -2.77
C SER A 95 0.80 8.93 -2.86
N PRO A 96 1.85 8.09 -2.92
CA PRO A 96 1.68 6.63 -2.94
C PRO A 96 0.81 6.11 -1.78
N GLU A 97 0.82 6.83 -0.66
CA GLU A 97 0.01 6.53 0.52
C GLU A 97 -1.47 6.88 0.31
N GLU A 98 -1.75 8.01 -0.34
CA GLU A 98 -3.12 8.41 -0.68
C GLU A 98 -3.73 7.52 -1.77
N GLU A 99 -2.94 7.06 -2.74
CA GLU A 99 -3.38 6.09 -3.74
C GLU A 99 -3.77 4.76 -3.08
N LYS A 100 -2.94 4.27 -2.15
CA LYS A 100 -3.25 3.06 -1.38
C LYS A 100 -4.53 3.22 -0.57
N TYR A 101 -4.71 4.35 0.11
CA TYR A 101 -5.93 4.63 0.87
C TYR A 101 -7.19 4.58 -0.03
N GLN A 102 -7.10 5.14 -1.24
CA GLN A 102 -8.20 5.10 -2.21
C GLN A 102 -8.51 3.68 -2.68
N ASP A 103 -7.49 2.84 -2.90
CA ASP A 103 -7.68 1.45 -3.27
C ASP A 103 -8.27 0.61 -2.14
N ASP A 104 -7.81 0.82 -0.91
CA ASP A 104 -8.37 0.18 0.30
C ASP A 104 -9.85 0.55 0.47
N LEU A 105 -10.20 1.84 0.32
CA LEU A 105 -11.58 2.33 0.40
C LEU A 105 -12.48 1.72 -0.70
N ARG A 106 -11.96 1.59 -1.93
CA ARG A 106 -12.66 0.94 -3.04
C ARG A 106 -12.91 -0.53 -2.76
N TYR A 107 -11.91 -1.22 -2.22
CA TYR A 107 -12.03 -2.63 -1.87
C TYR A 107 -13.06 -2.85 -0.76
N GLU A 108 -12.99 -2.05 0.30
CA GLU A 108 -13.93 -2.10 1.41
C GLU A 108 -15.38 -1.88 0.96
N THR A 109 -15.59 -0.86 0.11
CA THR A 109 -16.90 -0.57 -0.47
C THR A 109 -17.47 -1.76 -1.24
N LYS A 110 -16.63 -2.45 -2.03
CA LYS A 110 -17.04 -3.66 -2.77
C LYS A 110 -17.43 -4.79 -1.82
N CYS A 111 -16.64 -5.05 -0.79
CA CYS A 111 -16.92 -6.09 0.20
C CYS A 111 -18.22 -5.80 0.97
N TYR A 112 -18.44 -4.55 1.37
CA TYR A 112 -19.67 -4.12 2.04
C TYR A 112 -20.89 -4.37 1.15
N ASN A 113 -20.84 -3.92 -0.11
CA ASN A 113 -21.96 -4.12 -1.04
C ASN A 113 -22.21 -5.61 -1.31
N ALA A 114 -21.17 -6.41 -1.51
CA ALA A 114 -21.31 -7.86 -1.72
C ALA A 114 -21.96 -8.55 -0.51
N LEU A 115 -21.61 -8.14 0.73
CA LEU A 115 -22.23 -8.67 1.93
C LEU A 115 -23.72 -8.33 2.01
N VAL A 116 -24.10 -7.09 1.68
CA VAL A 116 -25.49 -6.63 1.66
C VAL A 116 -26.29 -7.35 0.57
N GLU A 117 -25.72 -7.50 -0.62
CA GLU A 117 -26.33 -8.23 -1.74
C GLU A 117 -26.56 -9.71 -1.42
N ALA A 118 -25.67 -10.34 -0.66
CA ALA A 118 -25.83 -11.69 -0.15
C ALA A 118 -26.89 -11.81 0.97
N GLY A 119 -27.57 -10.71 1.34
CA GLY A 119 -28.54 -10.66 2.43
C GLY A 119 -27.91 -10.58 3.83
N GLY A 120 -26.59 -10.35 3.90
CA GLY A 120 -25.88 -10.09 5.14
C GLY A 120 -26.29 -8.75 5.75
N ARG A 121 -26.20 -8.66 7.08
CA ARG A 121 -26.49 -7.43 7.83
C ARG A 121 -25.20 -6.90 8.46
N PRO A 122 -24.55 -5.90 7.85
CA PRO A 122 -23.38 -5.24 8.43
C PRO A 122 -23.69 -4.73 9.83
N SER A 123 -22.70 -4.79 10.72
CA SER A 123 -22.83 -4.29 12.10
C SER A 123 -22.92 -2.77 12.17
N HIS A 124 -22.36 -2.07 11.17
CA HIS A 124 -22.36 -0.62 11.06
C HIS A 124 -22.33 -0.18 9.58
N PRO A 125 -22.77 1.05 9.29
CA PRO A 125 -22.61 1.67 7.97
C PRO A 125 -21.13 1.86 7.59
N LEU A 126 -20.82 1.71 6.30
CA LEU A 126 -19.46 1.87 5.77
C LEU A 126 -18.81 3.22 6.11
N ASN A 127 -19.59 4.30 6.07
CA ASN A 127 -19.10 5.65 6.35
C ASN A 127 -18.74 5.89 7.83
N ARG A 128 -19.03 4.95 8.73
CA ARG A 128 -18.67 5.05 10.15
C ARG A 128 -17.38 4.33 10.50
N LEU A 129 -16.76 3.61 9.57
CA LEU A 129 -15.56 2.83 9.90
C LEU A 129 -14.44 3.72 10.45
N GLU A 130 -14.19 4.87 9.81
CA GLU A 130 -13.18 5.83 10.24
C GLU A 130 -13.46 6.38 11.64
N ASP A 131 -14.72 6.74 11.92
CA ASP A 131 -15.13 7.21 13.25
C ASP A 131 -14.95 6.13 14.33
N ILE A 132 -15.23 4.87 14.01
CA ILE A 132 -15.09 3.74 14.94
C ILE A 132 -13.62 3.48 15.28
N VAL A 133 -12.72 3.62 14.30
CA VAL A 133 -11.28 3.46 14.51
C VAL A 133 -10.71 4.61 15.33
N ASN A 134 -11.15 5.84 15.07
CA ASN A 134 -10.68 7.03 15.77
C ASN A 134 -11.22 7.10 17.22
N ASP A 135 -12.50 6.79 17.43
CA ASP A 135 -13.18 6.93 18.71
C ASP A 135 -13.92 5.64 19.14
N PRO A 136 -13.21 4.52 19.38
CA PRO A 136 -13.84 3.23 19.68
C PRO A 136 -14.68 3.22 20.97
N GLY A 137 -14.49 4.20 21.86
CA GLY A 137 -15.27 4.36 23.09
C GLY A 137 -16.73 4.73 22.83
N ASP A 138 -16.99 5.59 21.84
CA ASP A 138 -18.34 6.06 21.50
C ASP A 138 -19.13 5.02 20.71
N TYR A 139 -18.43 4.08 20.08
CA TYR A 139 -19.00 2.97 19.31
C TYR A 139 -18.89 1.62 20.01
N ARG A 140 -18.79 1.64 21.35
CA ARG A 140 -18.62 0.43 22.15
C ARG A 140 -19.79 -0.55 22.00
N ASP A 141 -20.98 -0.04 21.75
CA ASP A 141 -22.18 -0.80 21.44
C ASP A 141 -22.01 -1.61 20.14
N ILE A 142 -21.53 -0.99 19.06
CA ILE A 142 -21.23 -1.66 17.79
C ILE A 142 -20.13 -2.70 17.98
N LEU A 143 -19.04 -2.33 18.66
CA LEU A 143 -17.91 -3.23 18.89
C LEU A 143 -18.25 -4.40 19.82
N SER A 144 -19.24 -4.24 20.70
CA SER A 144 -19.69 -5.30 21.61
C SER A 144 -20.25 -6.53 20.88
N PHE A 145 -20.77 -6.34 19.66
CA PHE A 145 -21.23 -7.43 18.79
C PHE A 145 -20.15 -8.51 18.59
N TRP A 146 -18.89 -8.10 18.48
CA TRP A 146 -17.75 -8.99 18.28
C TRP A 146 -17.10 -9.48 19.59
N GLN A 147 -17.46 -8.89 20.73
CA GLN A 147 -16.87 -9.23 22.04
C GLN A 147 -17.54 -10.44 22.71
N GLY A 148 -18.53 -11.08 22.07
CA GLY A 148 -19.14 -12.33 22.54
C GLY A 148 -19.93 -12.23 23.85
N ARG A 149 -20.14 -11.02 24.39
CA ARG A 149 -21.01 -10.79 25.54
C ARG A 149 -22.46 -10.67 25.07
N PHE A 150 -23.04 -11.81 24.69
CA PHE A 150 -24.49 -11.88 24.59
C PHE A 150 -25.06 -11.75 26.01
N PRO A 151 -26.01 -10.83 26.27
CA PRO A 151 -26.73 -10.87 27.53
C PRO A 151 -27.43 -12.23 27.61
N LYS A 152 -27.22 -12.95 28.72
CA LYS A 152 -28.03 -14.13 29.04
C LYS A 152 -29.47 -13.65 29.16
N GLN A 153 -30.29 -13.90 28.14
CA GLN A 153 -31.73 -13.77 28.28
C GLN A 153 -32.22 -14.90 29.19
N GLY A 154 -32.80 -14.53 30.33
CA GLY A 154 -33.60 -15.44 31.16
C GLY A 154 -33.11 -15.57 32.60
N GLU A 155 -33.69 -14.75 33.49
CA GLU A 155 -34.26 -15.22 34.76
C GLU A 155 -35.71 -14.71 34.84
#